data_AF-A0A453G0C3-F1
#
_entry.id   AF-A0A453G0C3-F1
#
_cell.length_a   1.000
_cell.length_b   1.000
_cell.length_c   1.000
_cell.angle_alpha   90.00
_cell.angle_beta   90.00
_cell.angle_gamma   90.00
#
_symmetry.space_group_name_H-M   'P 1'
#
loop_
_entity.id
_entity.type
_entity.pdbx_description
1 polymer ?
#
loop_
_entity_poly.entity_id
_entity_poly.type
_entity_poly.pdbx_seq_one_letter_code
_entity_poly.pdbx_strand_id
1 'polypeptide(L)'
;FPHPLARTPQSATYRLSYLIVDLIIWWGTRGFINDFRKKLNLPPIAYFSTYHGSISHLPTGYMWSPHLMPKPNDWGSLVDVVGYCFLNLGTKYQPPLELSQWLQQGSKPIYLGFGSMPLDDEKKVTAIILDALRETGQRGIISRGWGDLGSFSEVPADVFILEDCPHDWLFPRCTAVVCIMVEQVPQLRA
;
A
#
# COMPACT_ATOMS: atom_id res chain seq x y z
N PHE A 1 -4.47 3.68 -21.66
CA PHE A 1 -3.03 3.52 -21.35
C PHE A 1 -2.57 2.15 -21.82
N PRO A 2 -1.28 1.93 -22.16
CA PRO A 2 -0.77 0.60 -22.46
C PRO A 2 -0.70 -0.25 -21.19
N HIS A 3 -0.68 -1.58 -21.34
CA HIS A 3 -0.47 -2.48 -20.21
C HIS A 3 0.84 -2.11 -19.48
N PRO A 4 0.89 -2.07 -18.13
CA PRO A 4 2.08 -1.65 -17.37
C PRO A 4 3.37 -2.43 -17.71
N LEU A 5 3.20 -3.70 -18.10
CA LEU A 5 4.28 -4.60 -18.54
C LEU A 5 4.63 -4.50 -20.04
N ALA A 6 3.93 -3.68 -20.81
CA ALA A 6 4.13 -3.51 -22.25
C ALA A 6 4.37 -2.05 -22.61
N ARG A 7 5.60 -1.70 -23.02
CA ARG A 7 5.89 -0.36 -23.56
C ARG A 7 5.49 -0.31 -25.03
N THR A 8 4.30 0.18 -25.33
CA THR A 8 3.82 0.37 -26.71
C THR A 8 3.70 1.86 -27.06
N PRO A 9 4.24 2.31 -28.20
CA PRO A 9 4.31 3.74 -28.53
C PRO A 9 3.01 4.32 -29.12
N GLN A 10 2.04 3.48 -29.52
CA GLN A 10 0.81 3.93 -30.21
C GLN A 10 -0.46 3.63 -29.41
N SER A 11 -1.33 4.63 -29.27
CA SER A 11 -2.59 4.53 -28.51
C SER A 11 -3.54 3.43 -29.02
N ALA A 12 -3.53 3.15 -30.31
CA ALA A 12 -4.33 2.08 -30.92
C ALA A 12 -3.91 0.68 -30.46
N THR A 13 -2.67 0.50 -29.96
CA THR A 13 -2.13 -0.79 -29.49
C THR A 13 -2.34 -1.04 -28.00
N TYR A 14 -2.91 -0.08 -27.27
CA TYR A 14 -3.10 -0.19 -25.82
C TYR A 14 -3.99 -1.38 -25.46
N ARG A 15 -5.17 -1.51 -26.06
CA ARG A 15 -6.06 -2.66 -25.80
C ARG A 15 -5.44 -3.99 -26.21
N LEU A 16 -4.71 -4.00 -27.32
CA LEU A 16 -4.01 -5.20 -27.80
C LEU A 16 -2.91 -5.65 -26.82
N SER A 17 -2.23 -4.70 -26.18
CA SER A 17 -1.21 -5.01 -25.18
C SER A 17 -1.76 -5.76 -23.96
N TYR A 18 -2.97 -5.43 -23.50
CA TYR A 18 -3.64 -6.18 -22.42
C TYR A 18 -3.95 -7.61 -22.87
N LEU A 19 -4.53 -7.78 -24.05
CA LEU A 19 -4.85 -9.12 -24.58
C LEU A 19 -3.61 -10.02 -24.70
N ILE A 20 -2.49 -9.47 -25.21
CA ILE A 20 -1.24 -10.24 -25.37
C ILE A 20 -0.66 -10.63 -24.00
N VAL A 21 -0.59 -9.68 -23.05
CA VAL A 21 -0.02 -9.97 -21.73
C VAL A 21 -0.90 -10.96 -20.96
N ASP A 22 -2.23 -10.80 -21.02
CA ASP A 22 -3.17 -11.73 -20.38
C ASP A 22 -3.01 -13.15 -20.92
N LEU A 23 -2.82 -13.31 -22.24
CA LEU A 23 -2.55 -14.61 -22.85
C LEU A 23 -1.24 -15.23 -22.37
N ILE A 24 -0.17 -14.44 -22.22
CA ILE A 24 1.13 -14.93 -21.72
C ILE A 24 1.01 -15.38 -20.27
N ILE A 25 0.38 -14.56 -19.41
CA ILE A 25 0.15 -14.88 -18.00
C ILE A 25 -0.69 -16.15 -17.88
N TRP A 26 -1.74 -16.28 -18.70
CA TRP A 26 -2.57 -17.49 -18.74
C TRP A 26 -1.78 -18.72 -19.12
N TRP A 27 -0.95 -18.61 -20.16
CA TRP A 27 -0.16 -19.73 -20.64
C TRP A 27 0.81 -20.26 -19.57
N GLY A 28 1.41 -19.36 -18.78
CA GLY A 28 2.27 -19.70 -17.65
C GLY A 28 1.54 -20.26 -16.42
N THR A 29 0.35 -19.75 -16.10
CA THR A 29 -0.37 -20.10 -14.85
C THR A 29 -1.32 -21.29 -14.99
N ARG A 30 -1.85 -21.54 -16.19
CA ARG A 30 -2.88 -22.54 -16.42
C ARG A 30 -2.46 -23.97 -16.05
N GLY A 31 -1.21 -24.35 -16.31
CA GLY A 31 -0.70 -25.68 -15.97
C GLY A 31 -0.88 -25.97 -14.48
N PHE A 32 -0.40 -25.05 -13.65
CA PHE A 32 -0.54 -25.10 -12.19
C PHE A 32 -2.01 -25.12 -11.75
N ILE A 33 -2.86 -24.28 -12.36
CA ILE A 33 -4.30 -24.24 -12.05
C ILE A 33 -4.98 -25.57 -12.39
N ASN A 34 -4.71 -26.15 -13.56
CA ASN A 34 -5.33 -27.40 -13.99
C ASN A 34 -4.86 -28.60 -13.16
N ASP A 35 -3.58 -28.63 -12.75
CA ASP A 35 -3.09 -29.68 -11.87
C ASP A 35 -3.69 -29.57 -10.46
N PHE A 36 -3.92 -28.36 -9.96
CA PHE A 36 -4.69 -28.14 -8.73
C PHE A 36 -6.16 -28.58 -8.88
N ARG A 37 -6.82 -28.24 -9.99
CA ARG A 37 -8.20 -28.65 -10.28
C ARG A 37 -8.36 -30.18 -10.37
N LYS A 38 -7.39 -30.89 -10.97
CA LYS A 38 -7.38 -32.36 -11.01
C LYS A 38 -7.37 -32.97 -9.61
N LYS A 39 -6.57 -32.43 -8.68
CA LYS A 39 -6.54 -32.90 -7.28
C LYS A 39 -7.88 -32.74 -6.56
N LEU A 40 -8.70 -31.79 -7.00
CA LEU A 40 -10.05 -31.53 -6.48
C LEU A 40 -11.16 -32.20 -7.31
N ASN A 41 -10.84 -33.09 -8.25
CA ASN A 41 -11.79 -33.72 -9.17
C ASN A 41 -12.63 -32.71 -9.99
N LEU A 42 -12.07 -31.54 -10.30
CA LEU A 42 -12.71 -30.52 -11.14
C LEU A 42 -12.29 -30.66 -12.61
N PRO A 43 -13.19 -30.38 -13.57
CA PRO A 43 -12.86 -30.43 -14.99
C PRO A 43 -11.78 -29.40 -15.35
N PRO A 44 -10.83 -29.72 -16.25
CA PRO A 44 -9.77 -28.80 -16.63
C PRO A 44 -10.32 -27.61 -17.44
N ILE A 45 -9.66 -26.46 -17.32
CA ILE A 45 -10.00 -25.27 -18.12
C ILE A 45 -9.37 -25.43 -19.51
N ALA A 46 -10.18 -25.22 -20.56
CA ALA A 46 -9.78 -25.39 -21.96
C ALA A 46 -8.76 -24.35 -22.46
N TYR A 47 -8.07 -24.65 -23.57
CA TYR A 47 -6.92 -23.89 -24.09
C TYR A 47 -7.30 -22.49 -24.59
N PHE A 48 -8.39 -22.44 -25.36
CA PHE A 48 -9.00 -21.21 -25.88
C PHE A 48 -10.20 -20.79 -25.06
N SER A 49 -10.29 -21.28 -23.81
CA SER A 49 -11.36 -20.83 -22.93
C SER A 49 -11.14 -19.35 -22.67
N THR A 50 -11.98 -18.52 -23.28
CA THR A 50 -12.16 -17.12 -22.93
C THR A 50 -12.80 -16.97 -21.55
N TYR A 51 -12.89 -18.05 -20.76
CA TYR A 51 -13.05 -18.02 -19.29
C TYR A 51 -11.85 -17.35 -18.60
N HIS A 52 -11.14 -16.47 -19.28
CA HIS A 52 -10.85 -15.18 -18.71
C HIS A 52 -12.18 -14.49 -18.39
N GLY A 53 -12.72 -14.85 -17.23
CA GLY A 53 -13.52 -13.91 -16.46
C GLY A 53 -12.65 -12.69 -16.21
N SER A 54 -12.51 -11.83 -17.23
CA SER A 54 -12.31 -10.42 -16.99
C SER A 54 -13.33 -10.11 -15.93
N ILE A 55 -12.83 -9.65 -14.79
CA ILE A 55 -13.62 -9.25 -13.64
C ILE A 55 -14.78 -8.33 -14.09
N SER A 56 -14.66 -7.70 -15.26
CA SER A 56 -15.74 -6.98 -15.97
C SER A 56 -17.09 -7.70 -16.11
N HIS A 57 -17.16 -9.03 -16.08
CA HIS A 57 -18.44 -9.76 -16.16
C HIS A 57 -19.04 -10.11 -14.80
N LEU A 58 -18.31 -9.87 -13.71
CA LEU A 58 -18.77 -10.05 -12.34
C LEU A 58 -18.91 -8.68 -11.66
N PRO A 59 -19.87 -8.50 -10.74
CA PRO A 59 -19.90 -7.34 -9.87
C PRO A 59 -18.55 -7.19 -9.16
N THR A 60 -17.83 -6.10 -9.45
CA THR A 60 -16.47 -5.86 -8.95
C THR A 60 -16.41 -4.50 -8.25
N GLY A 61 -16.06 -4.51 -6.97
CA GLY A 61 -15.86 -3.32 -6.17
C GLY A 61 -14.38 -3.03 -5.94
N TYR A 62 -13.88 -1.90 -6.44
CA TYR A 62 -12.54 -1.41 -6.16
C TYR A 62 -12.53 -0.57 -4.88
N MET A 63 -11.70 -0.98 -3.93
CA MET A 63 -11.69 -0.46 -2.55
C MET A 63 -10.70 0.70 -2.35
N TRP A 64 -10.80 1.74 -3.18
CA TRP A 64 -10.10 3.01 -2.98
C TRP A 64 -11.08 4.19 -2.98
N SER A 65 -10.65 5.34 -2.50
CA SER A 65 -11.49 6.53 -2.48
C SER A 65 -11.74 7.07 -3.90
N PRO A 66 -13.00 7.31 -4.31
CA PRO A 66 -13.28 7.94 -5.60
C PRO A 66 -12.76 9.39 -5.71
N HIS A 67 -12.45 10.03 -4.57
CA HIS A 67 -11.83 11.36 -4.53
C HIS A 67 -10.35 11.33 -4.91
N LEU A 68 -9.70 10.20 -4.68
CA LEU A 68 -8.32 10.00 -5.10
C LEU A 68 -8.28 9.69 -6.60
N MET A 69 -9.01 8.65 -7.00
CA MET A 69 -9.10 8.25 -8.38
C MET A 69 -10.56 7.94 -8.72
N PRO A 70 -11.21 8.78 -9.56
CA PRO A 70 -12.58 8.54 -9.97
C PRO A 70 -12.65 7.28 -10.84
N LYS A 71 -13.83 6.66 -10.87
CA LYS A 71 -14.12 5.54 -11.76
C LYS A 71 -13.85 5.97 -13.22
N PRO A 72 -12.97 5.27 -13.95
CA PRO A 72 -12.77 5.53 -15.37
C PRO A 72 -14.05 5.34 -16.19
N ASN A 73 -14.25 6.17 -17.21
CA ASN A 73 -15.45 6.17 -18.03
C ASN A 73 -15.59 4.93 -18.93
N ASP A 74 -14.50 4.21 -19.16
CA ASP A 74 -14.46 3.00 -19.98
C ASP A 74 -14.79 1.72 -19.19
N TRP A 75 -15.11 1.85 -17.90
CA TRP A 75 -15.53 0.73 -17.06
C TRP A 75 -17.02 0.44 -17.19
N GLY A 76 -17.36 -0.85 -17.20
CA GLY A 76 -18.75 -1.31 -17.32
C GLY A 76 -19.62 -0.99 -16.10
N SER A 77 -20.93 -1.21 -16.25
CA SER A 77 -21.91 -0.99 -15.18
C SER A 77 -21.79 -1.96 -13.99
N LEU A 78 -21.03 -3.05 -14.14
CA LEU A 78 -20.78 -4.02 -13.08
C LEU A 78 -19.55 -3.69 -12.21
N VAL A 79 -18.82 -2.63 -12.54
CA VAL A 79 -17.58 -2.28 -11.86
C VAL A 79 -17.76 -0.95 -11.14
N ASP A 80 -17.58 -0.89 -9.83
CA ASP A 80 -17.71 0.34 -9.05
C ASP A 80 -16.49 0.60 -8.15
N VAL A 81 -16.20 1.88 -7.92
CA VAL A 81 -15.20 2.33 -6.93
C VAL A 81 -15.95 2.66 -5.65
N VAL A 82 -15.81 1.81 -4.64
CA VAL A 82 -16.69 1.81 -3.45
C VAL A 82 -16.13 2.57 -2.26
N GLY A 83 -14.88 3.03 -2.31
CA GLY A 83 -14.20 3.62 -1.16
C GLY A 83 -13.33 2.62 -0.40
N TYR A 84 -12.54 3.13 0.55
CA TYR A 84 -11.71 2.29 1.41
C TYR A 84 -12.55 1.54 2.45
N CYS A 85 -12.13 0.32 2.78
CA CYS A 85 -12.65 -0.42 3.93
C CYS A 85 -11.79 -0.10 5.16
N PHE A 86 -12.26 0.82 6.00
CA PHE A 86 -11.58 1.17 7.24
C PHE A 86 -12.03 0.28 8.41
N LEU A 87 -11.06 -0.13 9.22
CA LEU A 87 -11.30 -0.66 10.57
C LEU A 87 -11.03 0.46 11.57
N ASN A 88 -12.02 0.82 12.39
CA ASN A 88 -11.88 1.86 13.42
C ASN A 88 -11.14 1.31 14.65
N LEU A 89 -9.85 1.05 14.49
CA LEU A 89 -8.99 0.45 15.52
C LEU A 89 -8.58 1.45 16.60
N GLY A 90 -8.47 2.73 16.25
CA GLY A 90 -7.99 3.79 17.12
C GLY A 90 -8.93 4.17 18.25
N THR A 91 -10.24 3.89 18.15
CA THR A 91 -11.21 4.28 19.19
C THR A 91 -11.01 3.53 20.50
N LYS A 92 -10.51 2.29 20.45
CA LYS A 92 -10.26 1.45 21.64
C LYS A 92 -8.78 1.28 21.96
N TYR A 93 -7.90 1.92 21.18
CA TYR A 93 -6.47 1.78 21.34
C TYR A 93 -5.98 2.54 22.57
N GLN A 94 -5.23 1.84 23.43
CA GLN A 94 -4.51 2.44 24.54
C GLN A 94 -3.02 2.46 24.19
N PRO A 95 -2.42 3.64 23.97
CA PRO A 95 -1.00 3.72 23.64
C PRO A 95 -0.16 3.29 24.85
N PRO A 96 1.04 2.74 24.62
CA PRO A 96 2.05 2.58 25.66
C PRO A 96 2.32 3.92 26.36
N LEU A 97 2.60 3.86 27.67
CA LEU A 97 2.84 5.05 28.48
C LEU A 97 3.98 5.90 27.90
N GLU A 98 5.05 5.26 27.45
CA GLU A 98 6.22 5.90 26.84
C GLU A 98 5.85 6.74 25.61
N LEU A 99 5.07 6.18 24.67
CA LEU A 99 4.59 6.90 23.49
C LEU A 99 3.70 8.08 23.89
N SER A 100 2.81 7.88 24.85
CA SER A 100 1.89 8.93 25.29
C SER A 100 2.62 10.11 25.95
N GLN A 101 3.64 9.83 26.77
CA GLN A 101 4.44 10.84 27.46
C GLN A 101 5.33 11.58 26.47
N TRP A 102 6.00 10.86 25.57
CA TRP A 102 6.86 11.45 24.56
C TRP A 102 6.09 12.40 23.62
N LEU A 103 4.87 12.01 23.22
CA LEU A 103 3.98 12.88 22.44
C LEU A 103 3.62 14.16 23.19
N GLN A 104 3.34 14.07 24.50
CA GLN A 104 2.97 15.21 25.35
C GLN A 104 4.13 16.17 25.65
N GLN A 105 5.38 15.70 25.66
CA GLN A 105 6.55 16.47 26.05
C GLN A 105 7.03 17.51 25.01
N GLY A 106 6.33 17.70 23.88
CA GLY A 106 6.75 18.69 22.88
C GLY A 106 5.77 18.88 21.72
N SER A 107 6.28 19.38 20.59
CA SER A 107 5.50 19.71 19.37
C SER A 107 5.08 18.48 18.57
N LYS A 108 3.94 18.52 17.87
CA LYS A 108 3.45 17.38 17.07
C LYS A 108 4.54 16.83 16.11
N PRO A 109 4.86 15.53 16.16
CA PRO A 109 5.97 14.96 15.39
C PRO A 109 5.61 14.71 13.93
N ILE A 110 6.61 14.41 13.11
CA ILE A 110 6.46 13.86 11.76
C ILE A 110 6.53 12.33 11.84
N TYR A 111 5.54 11.63 11.30
CA TYR A 111 5.58 10.16 11.17
C TYR A 111 6.36 9.78 9.91
N LEU A 112 7.26 8.82 10.02
CA LEU A 112 8.04 8.24 8.93
C LEU A 112 7.87 6.72 8.95
N GLY A 113 7.25 6.17 7.91
CA GLY A 113 6.98 4.73 7.83
C GLY A 113 7.01 4.21 6.40
N PHE A 114 7.88 3.23 6.15
CA PHE A 114 8.14 2.70 4.82
C PHE A 114 7.45 1.35 4.55
N GLY A 115 6.68 0.84 5.52
CA GLY A 115 5.94 -0.41 5.40
C GLY A 115 6.84 -1.63 5.20
N SER A 116 6.36 -2.60 4.42
CA SER A 116 7.05 -3.87 4.15
C SER A 116 7.91 -3.88 2.89
N MET A 117 8.31 -2.70 2.38
CA MET A 117 9.24 -2.67 1.25
C MET A 117 10.67 -2.94 1.74
N PRO A 118 11.41 -3.88 1.10
CA PRO A 118 12.83 -4.02 1.35
C PRO A 118 13.53 -2.73 0.90
N LEU A 119 14.33 -2.14 1.79
CA LEU A 119 15.18 -1.01 1.47
C LEU A 119 16.58 -1.53 1.15
N ASP A 120 17.18 -1.03 0.07
CA ASP A 120 18.54 -1.45 -0.34
C ASP A 120 19.60 -1.13 0.74
N ASP A 121 19.43 -0.01 1.44
CA ASP A 121 20.32 0.42 2.54
C ASP A 121 19.51 1.14 3.64
N GLU A 122 18.95 0.34 4.55
CA GLU A 122 18.15 0.78 5.70
C GLU A 122 18.91 1.78 6.58
N LYS A 123 20.22 1.57 6.77
CA LYS A 123 21.06 2.44 7.62
C LYS A 123 21.22 3.81 6.99
N LYS A 124 21.50 3.87 5.70
CA LYS A 124 21.61 5.14 4.97
C LYS A 124 20.29 5.91 4.95
N VAL A 125 19.17 5.23 4.70
CA VAL A 125 17.85 5.86 4.73
C VAL A 125 17.57 6.44 6.11
N THR A 126 17.85 5.67 7.17
CA THR A 126 17.60 6.15 8.53
C THR A 126 18.53 7.31 8.92
N ALA A 127 19.80 7.28 8.50
CA ALA A 127 20.72 8.41 8.70
C ALA A 127 20.21 9.70 8.04
N ILE A 128 19.72 9.61 6.81
CA ILE A 128 19.11 10.73 6.09
C ILE A 128 17.89 11.28 6.85
N ILE A 129 17.05 10.40 7.40
CA ILE A 129 15.88 10.80 8.19
C ILE A 129 16.32 11.57 9.44
N LEU A 130 17.31 11.05 10.18
CA LEU A 130 17.81 11.70 11.39
C LEU A 130 18.45 13.06 11.07
N ASP A 131 19.25 13.15 10.01
CA ASP A 131 19.86 14.40 9.56
C ASP A 131 18.78 15.43 9.18
N ALA A 132 17.75 15.01 8.44
CA ALA A 132 16.63 15.88 8.07
C ALA A 132 15.83 16.38 9.29
N LEU A 133 15.56 15.52 10.28
CA LEU A 133 14.89 15.93 11.52
C LEU A 133 15.74 16.93 12.31
N ARG A 134 17.05 16.71 12.39
CA ARG A 134 18.00 17.62 13.05
C ARG A 134 18.06 18.98 12.35
N GLU A 135 18.18 18.99 11.03
CA GLU A 135 18.26 20.24 10.24
C GLU A 135 16.97 21.05 10.31
N THR A 136 15.83 20.38 10.39
CA THR A 136 14.51 21.04 10.48
C THR A 136 14.08 21.37 11.91
N GLY A 137 14.79 20.86 12.93
CA GLY A 137 14.41 21.00 14.34
C GLY A 137 13.08 20.31 14.67
N GLN A 138 12.69 19.30 13.89
CA GLN A 138 11.41 18.60 14.04
C GLN A 138 11.59 17.31 14.83
N ARG A 139 10.56 16.97 15.60
CA ARG A 139 10.47 15.66 16.25
C ARG A 139 9.95 14.61 15.27
N GLY A 140 10.45 13.39 15.36
CA GLY A 140 10.11 12.31 14.43
C GLY A 140 9.62 11.03 15.11
N ILE A 141 8.67 10.36 14.50
CA ILE A 141 8.32 8.96 14.81
C ILE A 141 8.77 8.11 13.64
N ILE A 142 9.66 7.14 13.88
CA ILE A 142 10.10 6.19 12.86
C ILE A 142 9.42 4.86 13.13
N SER A 143 8.59 4.40 12.19
CA SER A 143 7.99 3.07 12.26
C SER A 143 9.01 2.02 11.82
N ARG A 144 9.32 1.07 12.71
CA ARG A 144 10.35 0.04 12.52
C ARG A 144 10.05 -0.89 11.33
N GLY A 145 8.77 -1.09 11.02
CA GLY A 145 8.32 -1.86 9.85
C GLY A 145 8.95 -3.26 9.75
N TRP A 146 8.95 -3.84 8.54
CA TRP A 146 9.63 -5.12 8.26
C TRP A 146 11.09 -4.97 7.82
N GLY A 147 11.57 -3.73 7.63
CA GLY A 147 12.93 -3.42 7.18
C GLY A 147 13.83 -2.87 8.29
N ASP A 148 13.65 -3.38 9.53
CA ASP A 148 14.42 -3.05 10.75
C ASP A 148 14.90 -1.58 10.88
N LEU A 149 14.05 -0.65 10.46
CA LEU A 149 14.37 0.77 10.47
C LEU A 149 14.49 1.23 11.92
N GLY A 150 15.64 1.79 12.28
CA GLY A 150 15.89 2.21 13.66
C GLY A 150 16.78 1.28 14.50
N SER A 151 17.46 0.31 13.90
CA SER A 151 18.49 -0.50 14.56
C SER A 151 19.73 0.35 14.88
N PHE A 152 19.73 1.01 16.05
CA PHE A 152 20.77 1.94 16.51
C PHE A 152 21.34 1.57 17.88
N SER A 153 22.55 2.08 18.15
CA SER A 153 23.14 2.07 19.49
C SER A 153 22.65 3.24 20.36
N GLU A 154 22.27 4.38 19.77
CA GLU A 154 21.72 5.55 20.46
C GLU A 154 20.64 6.23 19.61
N VAL A 155 19.43 6.36 20.14
CA VAL A 155 18.31 7.06 19.50
C VAL A 155 18.22 8.47 20.09
N PRO A 156 18.19 9.55 19.28
CA PRO A 156 18.02 10.91 19.79
C PRO A 156 16.71 11.09 20.56
N ALA A 157 16.69 11.95 21.59
CA ALA A 157 15.49 12.19 22.40
C ALA A 157 14.28 12.72 21.59
N ASP A 158 14.54 13.42 20.49
CA ASP A 158 13.54 13.95 19.56
C ASP A 158 13.02 12.91 18.55
N VAL A 159 13.43 11.64 18.68
CA VAL A 159 13.02 10.54 17.81
C VAL A 159 12.41 9.42 18.64
N PHE A 160 11.23 8.98 18.25
CA PHE A 160 10.57 7.81 18.84
C PHE A 160 10.52 6.67 17.83
N ILE A 161 11.04 5.50 18.22
CA ILE A 161 10.94 4.29 17.40
C ILE A 161 9.62 3.60 17.74
N LEU A 162 8.76 3.45 16.74
CA LEU A 162 7.43 2.88 16.87
C LEU A 162 7.38 1.48 16.26
N GLU A 163 6.90 0.52 17.03
CA GLU A 163 6.66 -0.84 16.54
C GLU A 163 5.29 -0.94 15.85
N ASP A 164 4.21 -0.91 16.63
CA ASP A 164 2.85 -1.00 16.10
C ASP A 164 1.91 0.00 16.79
N CYS A 165 1.12 0.71 15.99
CA CYS A 165 0.13 1.67 16.44
C CYS A 165 -0.91 1.91 15.35
N PRO A 166 -2.22 1.88 15.67
CA PRO A 166 -3.27 2.21 14.72
C PRO A 166 -3.08 3.61 14.12
N HIS A 167 -2.94 3.67 12.79
CA HIS A 167 -2.69 4.93 12.07
C HIS A 167 -3.87 5.92 12.17
N ASP A 168 -5.09 5.43 12.30
CA ASP A 168 -6.27 6.26 12.57
C ASP A 168 -6.21 6.97 13.94
N TRP A 169 -5.47 6.41 14.91
CA TRP A 169 -5.14 7.06 16.17
C TRP A 169 -3.92 7.97 16.06
N LEU A 170 -2.85 7.51 15.40
CA LEU A 170 -1.58 8.22 15.40
C LEU A 170 -1.56 9.44 14.48
N PHE A 171 -2.07 9.32 13.26
CA PHE A 171 -1.92 10.37 12.24
C PHE A 171 -2.55 11.71 12.62
N PRO A 172 -3.73 11.79 13.28
CA PRO A 172 -4.26 13.05 13.80
C PRO A 172 -3.34 13.77 14.82
N ARG A 173 -2.39 13.04 15.42
CA ARG A 173 -1.43 13.54 16.40
C ARG A 173 -0.09 13.94 15.77
N CYS A 174 0.09 13.69 14.48
CA CYS A 174 1.28 14.08 13.71
C CYS A 174 1.05 15.40 12.95
N THR A 175 2.13 16.10 12.64
CA THR A 175 2.12 17.28 11.76
C THR A 175 2.11 16.86 10.29
N ALA A 176 2.86 15.81 9.96
CA ALA A 176 2.98 15.27 8.62
C ALA A 176 3.25 13.76 8.67
N VAL A 177 2.98 13.09 7.56
CA VAL A 177 3.18 11.65 7.35
C VAL A 177 4.04 11.49 6.10
N VAL A 178 5.19 10.84 6.25
CA VAL A 178 6.10 10.47 5.16
C VAL A 178 6.06 8.95 5.04
N CYS A 179 5.50 8.46 3.94
CA CYS A 179 5.45 7.04 3.65
C CYS A 179 5.67 6.76 2.17
N ILE A 180 6.18 5.57 1.86
CA ILE A 180 6.15 5.09 0.47
C ILE A 180 4.71 4.79 0.14
N MET A 181 4.20 5.29 -0.98
CA MET A 181 2.81 5.09 -1.35
C MET A 181 2.47 3.60 -1.56
N VAL A 182 1.94 2.99 -0.50
CA VAL A 182 0.86 2.01 -0.57
C VAL A 182 -0.23 2.58 0.33
N GLU A 183 -1.09 3.38 -0.29
CA GLU A 183 -2.10 4.25 0.32
C GLU A 183 -2.82 3.74 1.57
N GLN A 184 -2.45 4.32 2.72
CA GLN A 184 -3.17 4.23 3.99
C GLN A 184 -3.06 5.58 4.73
N VAL A 185 -3.31 6.72 4.07
CA VAL A 185 -3.45 8.01 4.79
C VAL A 185 -4.95 8.25 5.03
N PRO A 186 -5.49 7.95 6.23
CA PRO A 186 -6.81 8.40 6.61
C PRO A 186 -6.89 9.92 6.45
N GLN A 187 -7.89 10.37 5.69
CA GLN A 187 -8.11 11.78 5.41
C GLN A 187 -8.24 12.57 6.73
N LEU A 188 -7.32 13.51 6.94
CA LEU A 188 -7.46 14.58 7.91
C LEU A 188 -8.68 15.42 7.47
N ARG A 189 -9.82 15.21 8.12
CA ARG A 189 -10.98 16.09 7.94
C ARG A 189 -10.66 17.44 8.58
N ALA A 190 -10.65 18.49 7.76
CA ALA A 190 -10.79 19.88 8.19
C ALA A 190 -12.27 20.22 8.39
#